data_AF-A0A402AFF3-F1
#
_entry.id   AF-A0A402AFF3-F1
#
_cell.length_a   1.000
_cell.length_b   1.000
_cell.length_c   1.000
_cell.angle_alpha   90.00
_cell.angle_beta   90.00
_cell.angle_gamma   90.00
#
_symmetry.space_group_name_H-M   'P 1'
#
loop_
_entity.id
_entity.type
_entity.pdbx_description
1 polymer ?
#
loop_
_entity_poly.entity_id
_entity_poly.type
_entity_poly.pdbx_seq_one_letter_code
_entity_poly.pdbx_strand_id
1 'polypeptide(L)'
;MTRIVSYNILAGGYSLRENGAKRTEQLLKIIRAGRPDIVGLPEAINPHKFAGPTVVEEMAEALGMQLIKGGETGSSRDYQTALMTSLPVISVKNHARPGVLARPY
;
A
#
# COMPACT_ATOMS: atom_id res chain seq x y z
N MET A 1 15.33 0.55 18.38
CA MET A 1 14.03 1.26 18.37
C MET A 1 13.39 1.01 17.01
N THR A 2 12.16 0.50 16.98
CA THR A 2 11.43 0.22 15.73
C THR A 2 10.68 1.46 15.25
N ARG A 3 10.77 1.78 13.96
CA ARG A 3 10.09 2.91 13.33
C ARG A 3 8.93 2.45 12.46
N ILE A 4 7.76 3.01 12.71
CA ILE A 4 6.54 2.68 12.00
C ILE A 4 6.03 3.94 11.29
N VAL A 5 5.75 3.82 10.00
CA VAL A 5 5.08 4.85 9.21
C VAL A 5 3.71 4.32 8.81
N SER A 6 2.65 5.11 9.02
CA SER A 6 1.35 4.85 8.40
C SER A 6 1.05 6.01 7.46
N TYR A 7 0.80 5.70 6.19
CA TYR A 7 0.62 6.72 5.16
C TYR A 7 -0.43 6.27 4.15
N ASN A 8 -1.48 7.08 3.99
CA ASN A 8 -2.45 6.85 2.92
C ASN A 8 -1.87 7.36 1.60
N ILE A 9 -1.53 6.45 0.69
CA ILE A 9 -0.96 6.80 -0.62
C ILE A 9 -2.02 7.24 -1.64
N LEU A 10 -3.31 7.14 -1.28
CA LEU A 10 -4.48 7.49 -2.08
C LEU A 10 -4.57 6.71 -3.39
N ALA A 11 -5.70 6.05 -3.62
CA ALA A 11 -6.01 5.40 -4.89
C ALA A 11 -4.96 4.39 -5.40
N GLY A 12 -4.27 3.69 -4.50
CA GLY A 12 -3.18 2.77 -4.84
C GLY A 12 -1.88 3.46 -5.27
N GLY A 13 -1.72 4.76 -4.95
CA GLY A 13 -0.54 5.54 -5.31
C GLY A 13 -0.58 6.14 -6.72
N TYR A 14 -1.68 5.95 -7.45
CA TYR A 14 -1.85 6.52 -8.79
C TYR A 14 -2.38 7.95 -8.73
N SER A 15 -2.01 8.77 -9.71
CA SER A 15 -2.47 10.15 -9.85
C SER A 15 -3.79 10.18 -10.63
N LEU A 16 -4.88 10.58 -9.97
CA LEU A 16 -6.18 10.74 -10.63
C LEU A 16 -6.23 11.96 -11.56
N ARG A 17 -5.29 12.91 -11.40
CA ARG A 17 -5.19 14.12 -12.23
C ARG A 17 -4.36 13.92 -13.48
N GLU A 18 -3.45 12.95 -13.46
CA GLU A 18 -2.49 12.68 -14.53
C GLU A 18 -2.78 11.32 -15.18
N ASN A 19 -4.04 11.05 -15.52
CA ASN A 19 -4.48 9.85 -16.23
C ASN A 19 -3.98 8.52 -15.64
N GLY A 20 -3.87 8.42 -14.31
CA GLY A 20 -3.38 7.20 -13.66
C GLY A 20 -1.85 7.04 -13.71
N ALA A 21 -1.09 8.13 -13.82
CA ALA A 21 0.36 8.07 -13.67
C ALA A 21 0.77 7.54 -12.28
N LYS A 22 1.83 6.74 -12.23
CA LYS A 22 2.40 6.22 -10.98
C LYS A 22 3.12 7.35 -10.22
N ARG A 23 2.89 7.46 -8.91
CA ARG A 23 3.61 8.40 -8.02
C ARG A 23 4.72 7.72 -7.20
N THR A 24 5.26 6.61 -7.70
CA THR A 24 6.21 5.75 -6.97
C THR A 24 7.40 6.55 -6.43
N GLU A 25 8.04 7.37 -7.26
CA GLU A 25 9.22 8.13 -6.84
C GLU A 25 8.93 9.17 -5.75
N GLN A 26 7.81 9.88 -5.87
CA GLN A 26 7.38 10.87 -4.89
C GLN A 26 7.08 10.20 -3.55
N LEU A 27 6.35 9.08 -3.59
CA LEU A 27 6.01 8.31 -2.40
C LEU A 27 7.27 7.71 -1.74
N LEU A 28 8.22 7.21 -2.54
CA LEU A 28 9.50 6.70 -2.03
C LEU A 28 10.28 7.76 -1.26
N LYS A 29 10.36 8.99 -1.78
CA LYS A 29 11.04 10.10 -1.09
C LYS A 29 10.42 10.36 0.29
N ILE A 30 9.09 10.38 0.37
CA ILE A 30 8.35 10.62 1.61
C ILE A 30 8.59 9.48 2.61
N ILE A 31 8.40 8.23 2.18
CA ILE A 31 8.51 7.06 3.07
C ILE A 31 9.96 6.86 3.53
N ARG A 32 10.96 7.00 2.65
CA ARG A 32 12.38 6.85 3.01
C ARG A 32 12.84 7.87 4.05
N ALA A 33 12.29 9.08 4.04
CA ALA A 33 12.66 10.11 5.00
C ALA A 33 12.43 9.66 6.45
N GLY A 34 11.39 8.85 6.69
CA GLY A 34 11.09 8.28 8.00
C GLY A 34 12.02 7.14 8.44
N ARG A 35 12.84 6.59 7.52
CA ARG A 35 13.64 5.37 7.72
C ARG A 35 12.86 4.25 8.47
N PRO A 36 11.67 3.85 7.97
CA PRO A 36 10.80 2.93 8.69
C PRO A 36 11.35 1.49 8.64
N ASP A 37 11.02 0.72 9.69
CA ASP A 37 11.10 -0.74 9.67
C ASP A 37 9.79 -1.35 9.18
N ILE A 38 8.67 -0.64 9.41
CA ILE A 38 7.30 -1.05 9.04
C ILE A 38 6.57 0.12 8.39
N VAL A 39 5.86 -0.14 7.29
CA VAL A 39 5.01 0.83 6.59
C VAL A 39 3.60 0.28 6.42
N GLY A 40 2.60 0.92 7.01
CA GLY A 40 1.19 0.60 6.84
C GLY A 40 0.52 1.52 5.81
N LEU A 41 -0.20 0.93 4.86
CA LEU A 41 -0.78 1.61 3.70
C LEU A 41 -2.29 1.29 3.59
N PRO A 42 -3.20 2.19 4.01
CA PRO A 42 -4.65 1.93 3.99
C PRO A 42 -5.25 1.75 2.58
N GLU A 43 -4.89 2.59 1.62
CA GLU A 43 -5.36 2.50 0.23
C GLU A 43 -4.23 2.05 -0.71
N ALA A 44 -3.56 0.96 -0.35
CA ALA A 44 -2.31 0.54 -0.98
C ALA A 44 -2.50 -0.03 -2.39
N ILE A 45 -3.56 -0.81 -2.57
CA ILE A 45 -3.79 -1.57 -3.79
C ILE A 45 -5.12 -1.15 -4.36
N ASN A 46 -5.06 -0.68 -5.61
CA ASN A 46 -6.22 -0.38 -6.41
C ASN A 46 -6.57 -1.62 -7.26
N PRO A 47 -7.79 -2.16 -7.17
CA PRO A 47 -8.17 -3.38 -7.89
C PRO A 47 -8.29 -3.15 -9.41
N HIS A 48 -8.39 -1.90 -9.87
CA HIS A 48 -8.20 -1.57 -11.28
C HIS A 48 -6.74 -1.84 -11.66
N LYS A 49 -6.48 -3.02 -12.20
CA LYS A 49 -5.16 -3.44 -12.62
C LYS A 49 -4.70 -2.61 -13.82
N PHE A 50 -3.68 -1.80 -13.60
CA PHE A 50 -2.85 -1.26 -14.66
C PHE A 50 -1.81 -2.32 -15.07
N ALA A 51 -1.32 -2.26 -16.31
CA ALA A 51 -0.29 -3.20 -16.75
C ALA A 51 1.01 -3.01 -15.94
N GLY A 52 1.66 -4.13 -15.57
CA GLY A 52 2.91 -4.15 -14.82
C GLY A 52 2.76 -4.13 -13.29
N PRO A 53 3.86 -3.96 -12.54
CA PRO A 53 3.85 -3.90 -11.08
C PRO A 53 2.99 -2.75 -10.56
N THR A 54 2.34 -2.95 -9.42
CA THR A 54 1.64 -1.88 -8.70
C THR A 54 2.63 -0.93 -8.04
N VAL A 55 2.19 0.30 -7.74
CA VAL A 55 3.04 1.29 -7.05
C VAL A 55 3.60 0.74 -5.74
N VAL A 56 2.79 -0.01 -4.96
CA VAL A 56 3.24 -0.59 -3.70
C VAL A 56 4.26 -1.72 -3.89
N GLU A 57 4.17 -2.50 -4.97
CA GLU A 57 5.17 -3.52 -5.30
C GLU A 57 6.51 -2.88 -5.66
N GLU A 58 6.51 -1.84 -6.49
CA GLU A 58 7.73 -1.07 -6.81
C GLU A 58 8.33 -0.41 -5.57
N MET A 59 7.49 0.12 -4.68
CA MET A 59 7.95 0.70 -3.42
C MET A 59 8.59 -0.34 -2.50
N ALA A 60 7.97 -1.52 -2.36
CA ALA A 60 8.49 -2.60 -1.54
C ALA A 60 9.86 -3.07 -2.05
N GLU A 61 9.99 -3.28 -3.35
CA GLU A 61 11.25 -3.63 -4.01
C GLU A 61 12.32 -2.55 -3.77
N ALA A 62 12.01 -1.29 -4.05
CA ALA A 62 12.95 -0.18 -3.91
C ALA A 62 13.33 0.14 -2.45
N LEU A 63 12.56 -0.34 -1.47
CA LEU A 63 12.87 -0.22 -0.03
C LEU A 63 13.53 -1.48 0.53
N GLY A 64 13.63 -2.56 -0.25
CA GLY A 64 14.10 -3.86 0.25
C GLY A 64 13.18 -4.45 1.31
N MET A 65 11.87 -4.22 1.19
CA MET A 65 10.86 -4.65 2.16
C MET A 65 9.97 -5.75 1.60
N GLN A 66 9.53 -6.64 2.48
CA GLN A 66 8.50 -7.63 2.18
C GLN A 66 7.14 -6.95 2.10
N LEU A 67 6.36 -7.24 1.06
CA LEU A 67 4.99 -6.75 0.90
C LEU A 67 3.98 -7.79 1.40
N ILE A 68 3.12 -7.40 2.34
CA ILE A 68 1.98 -8.16 2.82
C ILE A 68 0.71 -7.45 2.37
N LYS A 69 -0.11 -8.14 1.56
CA LYS A 69 -1.42 -7.64 1.14
C LYS A 69 -2.44 -7.86 2.26
N GLY A 70 -3.35 -6.91 2.44
CA GLY A 70 -4.45 -7.00 3.39
C GLY A 70 -5.42 -8.13 3.06
N GLY A 71 -6.47 -8.28 3.87
CA GLY A 71 -7.55 -9.21 3.56
C GLY A 71 -8.27 -8.83 2.26
N GLU A 72 -8.94 -9.80 1.63
CA GLU A 72 -9.84 -9.52 0.52
C GLU A 72 -10.93 -8.53 0.96
N THR A 73 -11.27 -7.63 0.05
CA THR A 73 -12.38 -6.70 0.22
C THR A 73 -13.66 -7.34 -0.30
N GLY A 74 -14.81 -7.01 0.29
CA GLY A 74 -16.10 -7.54 -0.15
C GLY A 74 -16.55 -7.04 -1.54
N SER A 75 -15.78 -6.13 -2.15
CA SER A 75 -16.04 -5.54 -3.45
C SER A 75 -14.74 -5.43 -4.25
N SER A 76 -14.82 -5.77 -5.54
CA SER A 76 -13.72 -5.64 -6.51
C SER A 76 -13.40 -4.18 -6.88
N ARG A 77 -14.09 -3.20 -6.28
CA ARG A 77 -13.82 -1.77 -6.45
C ARG A 77 -13.11 -1.15 -5.24
N ASP A 78 -13.11 -1.84 -4.11
CA ASP A 78 -12.55 -1.31 -2.87
C ASP A 78 -11.02 -1.35 -2.88
N TYR A 79 -10.42 -0.38 -2.20
CA TYR A 79 -8.98 -0.39 -1.99
C TYR A 79 -8.63 -1.45 -0.96
N GLN A 80 -7.55 -2.19 -1.23
CA GLN A 80 -7.00 -3.15 -0.30
C GLN A 80 -5.82 -2.51 0.45
N THR A 81 -5.76 -2.76 1.75
CA THR A 81 -4.61 -2.33 2.58
C THR A 81 -3.36 -3.12 2.21
N ALA A 82 -2.21 -2.58 2.57
CA ALA A 82 -0.97 -3.34 2.57
C ALA A 82 -0.06 -2.93 3.73
N LEU A 83 0.87 -3.82 4.04
CA LEU A 83 1.95 -3.59 4.97
C LEU A 83 3.27 -3.93 4.28
N MET A 84 4.28 -3.07 4.44
CA MET A 84 5.66 -3.37 4.05
C MET A 84 6.54 -3.46 5.30
N THR A 85 7.46 -4.41 5.33
CA THR A 85 8.36 -4.59 6.49
C THR A 85 9.72 -5.14 6.08
N SER A 86 10.78 -4.65 6.72
CA SER A 86 12.13 -5.24 6.65
C SER A 86 12.34 -6.34 7.70
N LEU A 87 11.43 -6.47 8.67
CA LEU A 87 11.52 -7.42 9.77
C LEU A 87 10.98 -8.81 9.39
N PRO A 88 11.48 -9.89 10.01
CA PRO A 88 10.92 -11.23 9.84
C PRO A 88 9.45 -11.30 10.23
N VAL A 89 8.63 -11.95 9.40
CA VAL A 89 7.19 -12.12 9.62
C VAL A 89 6.94 -13.55 10.06
N ILE A 90 6.50 -13.73 11.31
CA ILE A 90 6.22 -15.07 11.88
C ILE A 90 4.77 -15.49 11.59
N SER A 91 3.83 -14.54 11.60
CA SER A 91 2.43 -14.80 11.27
C SER A 91 1.73 -13.55 10.75
N VAL A 92 0.70 -13.74 9.92
CA VAL A 92 -0.19 -12.68 9.43
C VAL A 92 -1.63 -13.13 9.65
N LYS A 93 -2.45 -12.26 10.24
CA LYS A 93 -3.89 -12.47 10.35
C LYS A 93 -4.63 -11.25 9.82
N ASN A 94 -5.38 -11.46 8.75
CA ASN A 94 -6.20 -10.42 8.15
C ASN A 94 -7.60 -10.45 8.76
N HIS A 95 -8.07 -9.31 9.24
CA HIS A 95 -9.42 -9.14 9.74
C HIS A 95 -10.22 -8.31 8.74
N ALA A 96 -11.05 -8.99 7.95
CA ALA A 96 -11.95 -8.29 7.04
C ALA A 96 -13.02 -7.53 7.85
N ARG A 97 -13.13 -6.22 7.61
CA ARG A 97 -14.27 -5.40 8.02
C ARG A 97 -14.91 -4.79 6.78
N PRO A 98 -15.88 -5.49 6.16
CA PRO A 98 -16.62 -4.95 5.02
C PRO A 98 -17.20 -3.56 5.35
N GLY A 99 -17.13 -2.63 4.40
CA GLY A 99 -17.74 -1.30 4.50
C GLY A 99 -16.93 -0.22 5.24
N VAL A 100 -15.81 -0.53 5.89
CA VAL A 100 -14.99 0.48 6.61
C VAL A 100 -13.92 1.13 5.72
N LEU A 101 -13.34 0.35 4.80
CA LEU A 101 -12.33 0.80 3.83
C LEU A 101 -12.90 0.80 2.40
N ALA A 102 -14.22 0.88 2.28
CA ALA A 102 -14.90 0.96 1.01
C ALA A 102 -14.65 2.33 0.36
N ARG A 103 -14.63 2.40 -0.97
CA ARG A 103 -14.61 3.69 -1.66
C ARG A 103 -15.85 4.50 -1.26
N PRO A 104 -15.72 5.81 -0.98
CA PRO A 104 -16.89 6.67 -0.90
C PRO A 104 -17.66 6.64 -2.22
N TYR A 105 -18.99 6.56 -2.13
CA TYR A 105 -19.93 6.53 -3.26
C TYR A 105 -19.97 7.87 -4.00
#